data_AF-A0A2N7N826-F1
#
_entry.id   AF-A0A2N7N826-F1
#
_cell.length_a   1.000
_cell.length_b   1.000
_cell.length_c   1.000
_cell.angle_alpha   90.00
_cell.angle_beta   90.00
_cell.angle_gamma   90.00
#
_symmetry.space_group_name_H-M   'P 1'
#
loop_
_entity.id
_entity.type
_entity.pdbx_description
1 polymer ?
#
loop_
_entity_poly.entity_id
_entity_poly.type
_entity_poly.pdbx_seq_one_letter_code
_entity_poly.pdbx_strand_id
1 'polypeptide(L)'
;MKVQLLPTLYALSTLLMASTAGAQVAYTWVDKDGVIHFSDTPNQGAKTISLPNLEASAPAPRVQSTESLTPQASVPKETADTPKAKTEKPVPLSLSMLTPQHDETIRSNNGLINIQLDANRKLGIGEQLQLILDGKPYGAPQSRLTWQLSNIDRGTHTLAVQAKRSGKLIASTSPITVHLHRASIKPTIKGAK
;
A
#
# COMPACT_ATOMS: atom_id res chain seq x y z
N MET A 1 -9.07 65.66 -3.91
CA MET A 1 -7.75 65.33 -3.33
C MET A 1 -7.24 64.07 -4.02
N LYS A 2 -6.14 64.19 -4.78
CA LYS A 2 -5.42 63.07 -5.39
C LYS A 2 -4.57 62.43 -4.30
N VAL A 3 -4.76 61.14 -4.01
CA VAL A 3 -3.76 60.34 -3.30
C VAL A 3 -3.72 58.96 -3.96
N GLN A 4 -2.50 58.59 -4.33
CA GLN A 4 -2.10 57.52 -5.23
C GLN A 4 -2.44 56.13 -4.65
N LEU A 5 -3.35 55.40 -5.29
CA LEU A 5 -3.56 53.95 -5.11
C LEU A 5 -2.59 53.12 -5.98
N LEU A 6 -1.36 53.63 -6.19
CA LEU A 6 -0.33 52.99 -7.02
C LEU A 6 0.83 52.27 -6.28
N PRO A 7 0.96 52.24 -4.93
CA PRO A 7 2.06 51.47 -4.33
C PRO A 7 1.69 50.00 -4.06
N THR A 8 0.41 49.63 -4.03
CA THR A 8 -0.03 48.26 -3.70
C THR A 8 0.16 47.25 -4.83
N LEU A 9 0.42 47.72 -6.06
CA LEU A 9 0.68 46.83 -7.21
C LEU A 9 2.15 46.38 -7.30
N TYR A 10 3.07 47.05 -6.59
CA TYR A 10 4.50 46.70 -6.62
C TYR A 10 4.90 45.70 -5.53
N ALA A 11 4.10 45.56 -4.47
CA ALA A 11 4.38 44.63 -3.37
C ALA A 11 3.94 43.18 -3.65
N LEU A 12 3.17 42.94 -4.73
CA LEU A 12 2.74 41.60 -5.13
C LEU A 12 3.57 41.02 -6.30
N SER A 13 4.48 41.81 -6.87
CA SER A 13 5.29 41.43 -8.04
C SER A 13 6.67 40.82 -7.71
N THR A 14 7.05 40.76 -6.42
CA THR A 14 8.39 40.29 -6.01
C THR A 14 8.41 38.90 -5.36
N LEU A 15 7.29 38.17 -5.31
CA LEU A 15 7.25 36.83 -4.69
C LEU A 15 7.46 35.66 -5.66
N LEU A 16 7.94 35.92 -6.87
CA LEU A 16 8.09 34.88 -7.90
C LEU A 16 9.56 34.52 -8.18
N MET A 17 10.31 34.16 -7.14
CA MET A 17 11.63 33.52 -7.31
C MET A 17 11.89 32.52 -6.19
N ALA A 18 11.54 31.25 -6.42
CA ALA A 18 12.19 30.14 -5.72
C ALA A 18 12.05 28.80 -6.47
N SER A 19 13.17 28.38 -7.04
CA SER A 19 13.65 26.99 -7.26
C SER A 19 12.88 26.06 -8.22
N THR A 20 13.41 25.94 -9.44
CA THR A 20 13.27 24.73 -10.25
C THR A 20 14.13 23.62 -9.62
N ALA A 21 13.49 22.57 -9.11
CA ALA A 21 14.19 21.35 -8.70
C ALA A 21 14.73 20.65 -9.96
N GLY A 22 16.06 20.51 -10.04
CA GLY A 22 16.72 19.76 -11.11
C GLY A 22 16.34 18.27 -11.06
N ALA A 23 16.05 17.69 -12.23
CA ALA A 23 15.81 16.27 -12.39
C ALA A 23 16.99 15.45 -11.83
N GLN A 24 16.71 14.57 -10.85
CA GLN A 24 17.70 13.64 -10.33
C GLN A 24 17.90 12.53 -11.36
N VAL A 25 19.06 12.54 -12.02
CA VAL A 25 19.42 11.56 -13.05
C VAL A 25 20.05 10.35 -12.38
N ALA A 26 19.31 9.26 -12.29
CA ALA A 26 19.83 7.97 -11.82
C ALA A 26 20.38 7.17 -13.01
N TYR A 27 21.62 6.70 -12.91
CA TYR A 27 22.27 5.87 -13.92
C TYR A 27 22.25 4.40 -13.50
N THR A 28 21.98 3.50 -14.44
CA THR A 28 22.00 2.05 -14.20
C THR A 28 23.02 1.35 -15.08
N TRP A 29 23.67 0.33 -14.54
CA TRP A 29 24.48 -0.59 -15.35
C TRP A 29 24.30 -2.02 -14.88
N VAL A 30 24.51 -2.95 -15.82
CA VAL A 30 24.50 -4.39 -15.56
C VAL A 30 25.94 -4.85 -15.54
N ASP A 31 26.35 -5.50 -14.46
CA ASP A 31 27.67 -6.11 -14.41
C ASP A 31 27.72 -7.45 -15.16
N LYS A 32 28.93 -7.97 -15.31
CA LYS A 32 29.26 -9.27 -15.93
C LYS A 32 28.57 -10.47 -15.27
N ASP A 33 28.02 -10.30 -14.08
CA ASP A 33 27.32 -11.34 -13.30
C ASP A 33 25.79 -11.16 -13.38
N GLY A 34 25.31 -10.18 -14.19
CA GLY A 34 23.89 -9.92 -14.44
C GLY A 34 23.20 -9.10 -13.35
N VAL A 35 23.96 -8.53 -12.40
CA VAL A 35 23.41 -7.74 -11.30
C VAL A 35 23.27 -6.28 -11.73
N ILE A 36 22.10 -5.69 -11.46
CA ILE A 36 21.78 -4.30 -11.82
C ILE A 36 22.18 -3.38 -10.66
N HIS A 37 23.03 -2.39 -10.96
CA HIS A 37 23.49 -1.37 -10.02
C HIS A 37 22.91 0.00 -10.38
N PHE A 38 22.68 0.85 -9.35
CA PHE A 38 22.16 2.22 -9.48
C PHE A 38 23.16 3.22 -8.89
N SER A 39 23.49 4.30 -9.59
CA SER A 39 24.37 5.37 -9.10
C SER A 39 23.95 6.75 -9.61
N ASP A 40 24.14 7.77 -8.77
CA ASP A 40 23.88 9.19 -9.10
C ASP A 40 25.14 9.91 -9.64
N THR A 41 26.23 9.18 -9.92
CA THR A 41 27.48 9.75 -10.46
C THR A 41 27.86 9.10 -11.80
N PRO A 42 28.20 9.89 -12.84
CA PRO A 42 28.45 9.36 -14.18
C PRO A 42 29.78 8.60 -14.28
N ASN A 43 29.77 7.43 -14.93
CA ASN A 43 30.98 6.67 -15.31
C ASN A 43 31.13 6.61 -16.84
N GLN A 44 32.37 6.38 -17.30
CA GLN A 44 32.73 6.38 -18.72
C GLN A 44 32.00 5.25 -19.45
N GLY A 45 31.10 5.59 -20.39
CA GLY A 45 30.35 4.65 -21.22
C GLY A 45 28.82 4.65 -21.05
N ALA A 46 28.28 5.54 -20.22
CA ALA A 46 26.83 5.63 -20.01
C ALA A 46 26.06 6.09 -21.27
N LYS A 47 25.03 5.34 -21.66
CA LYS A 47 24.02 5.77 -22.64
C LYS A 47 22.82 6.37 -21.91
N THR A 48 22.44 7.57 -22.33
CA THR A 48 21.29 8.32 -21.79
C THR A 48 19.98 7.61 -22.07
N ILE A 49 19.16 7.39 -21.03
CA ILE A 49 17.77 6.95 -21.16
C ILE A 49 16.88 8.13 -20.75
N SER A 50 16.02 8.57 -21.67
CA SER A 50 15.04 9.62 -21.40
C SER A 50 13.87 9.02 -20.61
N LEU A 51 13.57 9.59 -19.44
CA LEU A 51 12.40 9.21 -18.65
C LEU A 51 11.13 9.72 -19.36
N PRO A 52 10.05 8.93 -19.42
CA PRO A 52 8.79 9.39 -20.01
C PRO A 52 8.22 10.55 -19.19
N ASN A 53 7.79 11.60 -19.89
CA ASN A 53 7.17 12.77 -19.29
C ASN A 53 5.86 12.37 -18.57
N LEU A 54 5.85 12.48 -17.24
CA LEU A 54 4.69 12.19 -16.40
C LEU A 54 3.56 13.24 -16.53
N GLU A 55 3.82 14.35 -17.22
CA GLU A 55 2.86 15.44 -17.45
C GLU A 55 2.15 15.36 -18.81
N ALA A 56 2.43 14.32 -19.63
CA ALA A 56 1.73 14.13 -20.89
C ALA A 56 0.32 13.56 -20.64
N SER A 57 -0.71 14.30 -21.05
CA SER A 57 -2.10 13.83 -21.05
C SER A 57 -2.21 12.50 -21.81
N ALA A 58 -2.89 11.51 -21.21
CA ALA A 58 -3.10 10.21 -21.81
C ALA A 58 -3.86 10.36 -23.14
N PRO A 59 -3.40 9.74 -24.25
CA PRO A 59 -4.15 9.75 -25.50
C PRO A 59 -5.53 9.12 -25.30
N ALA A 60 -6.57 9.73 -25.90
CA ALA A 60 -7.93 9.21 -25.85
C ALA A 60 -7.98 7.75 -26.37
N PRO A 61 -8.75 6.85 -25.73
CA PRO A 61 -8.83 5.46 -26.14
C PRO A 61 -9.47 5.37 -27.54
N ARG A 62 -8.69 4.89 -28.52
CA ARG A 62 -9.24 4.47 -29.81
C ARG A 62 -9.72 3.03 -29.68
N VAL A 63 -11.03 2.84 -29.66
CA VAL A 63 -11.65 1.54 -29.92
C VAL A 63 -11.45 1.19 -31.38
N GLN A 64 -10.56 0.25 -31.65
CA GLN A 64 -10.36 -0.30 -32.98
C GLN A 64 -11.24 -1.53 -33.10
N SER A 65 -12.30 -1.40 -33.90
CA SER A 65 -13.25 -2.46 -34.24
C SER A 65 -12.52 -3.70 -34.72
N THR A 66 -12.83 -4.85 -34.12
CA THR A 66 -12.35 -6.16 -34.57
C THR A 66 -13.11 -6.57 -35.81
N GLU A 67 -12.58 -6.19 -36.97
CA GLU A 67 -12.96 -6.78 -38.26
C GLU A 67 -12.25 -8.13 -38.39
N SER A 68 -13.05 -9.14 -38.70
CA SER A 68 -12.73 -10.55 -38.81
C SER A 68 -11.54 -10.83 -39.75
N LEU A 69 -10.59 -11.63 -39.30
CA LEU A 69 -9.59 -12.26 -40.17
C LEU A 69 -9.72 -13.78 -40.06
N THR A 70 -10.13 -14.36 -41.17
CA THR A 70 -10.18 -15.80 -41.49
C THR A 70 -8.80 -16.45 -41.34
N PRO A 71 -8.71 -17.71 -40.84
CA PRO A 71 -7.46 -18.44 -40.80
C PRO A 71 -7.31 -19.32 -42.05
N GLN A 72 -6.34 -19.01 -42.91
CA GLN A 72 -5.89 -19.96 -43.93
C GLN A 72 -4.41 -19.78 -44.24
N ALA A 73 -3.59 -20.73 -43.77
CA ALA A 73 -2.62 -21.50 -44.56
C ALA A 73 -1.58 -22.19 -43.65
N SER A 74 -1.73 -23.51 -43.55
CA SER A 74 -0.70 -24.53 -43.81
C SER A 74 0.72 -24.38 -43.22
N VAL A 75 0.95 -25.23 -42.20
CA VAL A 75 2.21 -25.77 -41.62
C VAL A 75 3.14 -26.42 -42.69
N PRO A 76 4.45 -26.74 -42.46
CA PRO A 76 4.91 -27.56 -41.30
C PRO A 76 6.35 -27.39 -40.75
N LYS A 77 6.47 -27.77 -39.46
CA LYS A 77 7.60 -28.49 -38.81
C LYS A 77 8.84 -27.68 -38.42
N GLU A 78 9.02 -27.49 -37.10
CA GLU A 78 10.14 -28.14 -36.41
C GLU A 78 9.86 -28.29 -34.91
N THR A 79 10.07 -29.51 -34.45
CA THR A 79 9.85 -29.98 -33.10
C THR A 79 10.98 -29.48 -32.21
N ALA A 80 10.74 -28.41 -31.45
CA ALA A 80 11.52 -28.11 -30.26
C ALA A 80 10.56 -28.17 -29.07
N ASP A 81 10.41 -29.37 -28.54
CA ASP A 81 9.74 -29.63 -27.26
C ASP A 81 10.61 -29.05 -26.15
N THR A 82 10.58 -27.73 -26.03
CA THR A 82 11.00 -27.04 -24.82
C THR A 82 9.77 -27.07 -23.93
N PRO A 83 9.83 -27.65 -22.71
CA PRO A 83 8.77 -27.44 -21.75
C PRO A 83 8.64 -25.93 -21.58
N LYS A 84 7.60 -25.33 -22.16
CA LYS A 84 7.17 -23.99 -21.80
C LYS A 84 6.99 -24.04 -20.30
N ALA A 85 7.96 -23.50 -19.57
CA ALA A 85 7.83 -23.27 -18.15
C ALA A 85 6.56 -22.44 -18.00
N LYS A 86 5.48 -23.13 -17.62
CA LYS A 86 4.20 -22.53 -17.37
C LYS A 86 4.47 -21.58 -16.22
N THR A 87 4.57 -20.29 -16.50
CA THR A 87 4.72 -19.25 -15.47
C THR A 87 3.52 -19.40 -14.55
N GLU A 88 3.70 -20.16 -13.49
CA GLU A 88 2.67 -20.48 -12.53
C GLU A 88 2.33 -19.18 -11.83
N LYS A 89 1.13 -18.64 -12.11
CA LYS A 89 0.69 -17.42 -11.44
C LYS A 89 0.72 -17.67 -9.94
N PRO A 90 1.32 -16.76 -9.15
CA PRO A 90 1.36 -16.94 -7.70
C PRO A 90 -0.07 -17.07 -7.15
N VAL A 91 -0.26 -18.03 -6.25
CA VAL A 91 -1.53 -18.26 -5.57
C VAL A 91 -2.01 -16.95 -4.92
N PRO A 92 -3.28 -16.53 -5.14
CA PRO A 92 -3.80 -15.32 -4.52
C PRO A 92 -3.77 -15.44 -3.00
N LEU A 93 -3.43 -14.34 -2.32
CA LEU A 93 -3.42 -14.29 -0.87
C LEU A 93 -4.85 -14.34 -0.33
N SER A 94 -5.10 -15.19 0.64
CA SER A 94 -6.32 -15.22 1.43
C SER A 94 -5.97 -15.11 2.91
N LEU A 95 -6.78 -14.38 3.66
CA LEU A 95 -6.60 -14.12 5.09
C LEU A 95 -7.89 -14.47 5.84
N SER A 96 -7.76 -15.10 7.00
CA SER A 96 -8.87 -15.33 7.92
C SER A 96 -8.45 -14.94 9.35
N MET A 97 -9.42 -14.52 10.15
CA MET A 97 -9.19 -14.17 11.55
C MET A 97 -9.36 -15.41 12.43
N LEU A 98 -8.29 -15.84 13.11
CA LEU A 98 -8.31 -16.97 14.04
C LEU A 98 -8.68 -16.52 15.47
N THR A 99 -8.23 -15.35 15.87
CA THR A 99 -8.56 -14.77 17.18
C THR A 99 -8.54 -13.26 17.03
N PRO A 100 -9.48 -12.52 17.65
CA PRO A 100 -10.65 -13.04 18.34
C PRO A 100 -11.69 -13.65 17.39
N GLN A 101 -12.68 -14.35 17.92
CA GLN A 101 -13.85 -14.83 17.19
C GLN A 101 -14.88 -13.70 17.04
N HIS A 102 -15.78 -13.84 16.06
CA HIS A 102 -16.89 -12.90 15.90
C HIS A 102 -17.79 -12.92 17.14
N ASP A 103 -18.19 -11.73 17.60
CA ASP A 103 -18.96 -11.45 18.81
C ASP A 103 -18.29 -11.91 20.13
N GLU A 104 -16.98 -12.13 20.11
CA GLU A 104 -16.25 -12.52 21.32
C GLU A 104 -16.27 -11.41 22.37
N THR A 105 -16.58 -11.79 23.62
CA THR A 105 -16.50 -10.88 24.78
C THR A 105 -15.14 -10.99 25.45
N ILE A 106 -14.36 -9.92 25.36
CA ILE A 106 -13.01 -9.82 25.92
C ILE A 106 -13.06 -9.03 27.23
N ARG A 107 -12.46 -9.56 28.29
CA ARG A 107 -12.32 -8.84 29.57
C ARG A 107 -10.87 -8.45 29.79
N SER A 108 -10.57 -7.16 29.72
CA SER A 108 -9.21 -6.66 29.94
C SER A 108 -9.22 -5.22 30.46
N ASN A 109 -8.78 -5.02 31.69
CA ASN A 109 -8.71 -3.68 32.31
C ASN A 109 -7.73 -2.75 31.57
N ASN A 110 -6.71 -3.30 30.94
CA ASN A 110 -5.72 -2.58 30.15
C ASN A 110 -6.14 -2.41 28.68
N GLY A 111 -7.36 -2.82 28.31
CA GLY A 111 -7.85 -2.75 26.94
C GLY A 111 -7.03 -3.60 25.97
N LEU A 112 -6.63 -4.80 26.40
CA LEU A 112 -5.86 -5.72 25.57
C LEU A 112 -6.78 -6.52 24.65
N ILE A 113 -6.44 -6.54 23.36
CA ILE A 113 -7.05 -7.42 22.36
C ILE A 113 -5.90 -8.08 21.59
N ASN A 114 -5.80 -9.40 21.67
CA ASN A 114 -4.83 -10.17 20.90
C ASN A 114 -5.47 -10.63 19.60
N ILE A 115 -4.82 -10.34 18.49
CA ILE A 115 -5.29 -10.72 17.16
C ILE A 115 -4.31 -11.72 16.56
N GLN A 116 -4.83 -12.81 16.02
CA GLN A 116 -4.08 -13.79 15.26
C GLN A 116 -4.84 -14.10 13.97
N LEU A 117 -4.10 -14.09 12.86
CA LEU A 117 -4.61 -14.45 11.54
C LEU A 117 -4.06 -15.78 11.08
N ASP A 118 -4.80 -16.41 10.18
CA ASP A 118 -4.30 -17.45 9.29
C ASP A 118 -4.19 -16.92 7.87
N ALA A 119 -3.22 -17.45 7.12
CA ALA A 119 -2.99 -17.09 5.74
C ALA A 119 -2.69 -18.35 4.93
N ASN A 120 -3.26 -18.45 3.73
CA ASN A 120 -3.03 -19.61 2.85
C ASN A 120 -1.57 -19.71 2.36
N ARG A 121 -0.81 -18.62 2.42
CA ARG A 121 0.62 -18.56 2.12
C ARG A 121 1.30 -17.48 2.93
N LYS A 122 2.64 -17.55 2.98
CA LYS A 122 3.47 -16.46 3.49
C LYS A 122 3.29 -15.20 2.63
N LEU A 123 3.45 -14.04 3.27
CA LEU A 123 3.46 -12.77 2.58
C LEU A 123 4.64 -12.69 1.61
N GLY A 124 4.37 -12.19 0.41
CA GLY A 124 5.36 -11.90 -0.61
C GLY A 124 6.12 -10.61 -0.31
N ILE A 125 7.21 -10.39 -1.04
CA ILE A 125 8.02 -9.17 -0.91
C ILE A 125 7.18 -7.94 -1.26
N GLY A 126 7.17 -6.95 -0.37
CA GLY A 126 6.39 -5.71 -0.52
C GLY A 126 4.89 -5.84 -0.21
N GLU A 127 4.42 -7.02 0.21
CA GLU A 127 3.09 -7.17 0.80
C GLU A 127 3.14 -6.78 2.28
N GLN A 128 2.17 -5.98 2.72
CA GLN A 128 2.06 -5.49 4.09
C GLN A 128 0.62 -5.64 4.57
N LEU A 129 0.45 -5.91 5.85
CA LEU A 129 -0.83 -6.02 6.53
C LEU A 129 -1.08 -4.76 7.34
N GLN A 130 -2.28 -4.21 7.22
CA GLN A 130 -2.77 -3.09 8.01
C GLN A 130 -3.99 -3.57 8.79
N LEU A 131 -3.92 -3.47 10.12
CA LEU A 131 -5.10 -3.64 10.96
C LEU A 131 -6.00 -2.42 10.83
N ILE A 132 -7.29 -2.67 10.77
CA ILE A 132 -8.36 -1.68 10.78
C ILE A 132 -9.17 -1.92 12.07
N LEU A 133 -9.24 -0.89 12.91
CA LEU A 133 -10.05 -0.83 14.12
C LEU A 133 -11.10 0.25 13.92
N ASP A 134 -12.38 -0.11 14.03
CA ASP A 134 -13.51 0.81 13.90
C ASP A 134 -13.47 1.65 12.60
N GLY A 135 -13.07 1.00 11.51
CA GLY A 135 -12.96 1.62 10.18
C GLY A 135 -11.69 2.45 9.97
N LYS A 136 -10.81 2.58 10.97
CA LYS A 136 -9.57 3.37 10.88
C LYS A 136 -8.33 2.48 10.94
N PRO A 137 -7.25 2.81 10.20
CA PRO A 137 -5.97 2.12 10.34
C PRO A 137 -5.45 2.19 11.78
N TYR A 138 -5.15 1.03 12.36
CA TYR A 138 -4.52 0.90 13.67
C TYR A 138 -3.05 0.52 13.52
N GLY A 139 -2.16 1.36 14.05
CA GLY A 139 -0.72 1.15 14.00
C GLY A 139 -0.13 1.20 12.59
N ALA A 140 1.17 0.95 12.48
CA ALA A 140 1.88 0.91 11.21
C ALA A 140 1.62 -0.43 10.47
N PRO A 141 1.68 -0.43 9.12
CA PRO A 141 1.67 -1.67 8.35
C PRO A 141 2.82 -2.60 8.75
N GLN A 142 2.55 -3.91 8.81
CA GLN A 142 3.56 -4.92 9.16
C GLN A 142 3.38 -6.22 8.37
N SER A 143 4.35 -7.13 8.43
CA SER A 143 4.28 -8.43 7.75
C SER A 143 3.87 -9.58 8.67
N ARG A 144 3.73 -9.35 9.98
CA ARG A 144 3.35 -10.39 10.95
C ARG A 144 1.85 -10.59 10.96
N LEU A 145 1.42 -11.83 11.19
CA LEU A 145 0.01 -12.23 11.27
C LEU A 145 -0.61 -12.02 12.66
N THR A 146 0.06 -11.28 13.54
CA THR A 146 -0.35 -11.10 14.93
C THR A 146 -0.29 -9.65 15.36
N TRP A 147 -1.27 -9.22 16.15
CA TRP A 147 -1.27 -7.92 16.83
C TRP A 147 -1.60 -8.10 18.30
N GLN A 148 -1.08 -7.19 19.12
CA GLN A 148 -1.53 -6.98 20.48
C GLN A 148 -1.90 -5.51 20.61
N LEU A 149 -3.20 -5.26 20.73
CA LEU A 149 -3.73 -3.92 20.97
C LEU A 149 -3.67 -3.69 22.48
N SER A 150 -3.54 -2.42 22.86
CA SER A 150 -3.55 -2.01 24.25
C SER A 150 -4.26 -0.68 24.37
N ASN A 151 -4.79 -0.41 25.57
CA ASN A 151 -5.55 0.80 25.87
C ASN A 151 -6.73 1.03 24.92
N ILE A 152 -7.35 -0.05 24.44
CA ILE A 152 -8.63 0.04 23.73
C ILE A 152 -9.72 0.37 24.75
N ASP A 153 -10.62 1.27 24.36
CA ASP A 153 -11.73 1.66 25.22
C ASP A 153 -12.70 0.50 25.43
N ARG A 154 -13.51 0.58 26.49
CA ARG A 154 -14.57 -0.41 26.69
C ARG A 154 -15.67 -0.19 25.66
N GLY A 155 -16.28 -1.27 25.18
CA GLY A 155 -17.39 -1.20 24.25
C GLY A 155 -17.28 -2.23 23.13
N THR A 156 -18.02 -1.98 22.06
CA THR A 156 -18.04 -2.81 20.86
C THR A 156 -17.07 -2.24 19.83
N HIS A 157 -16.21 -3.10 19.29
CA HIS A 157 -15.23 -2.72 18.29
C HIS A 157 -15.31 -3.63 17.07
N THR A 158 -15.07 -3.06 15.90
CA THR A 158 -14.98 -3.81 14.64
C THR A 158 -13.51 -3.96 14.23
N LEU A 159 -13.10 -5.18 13.92
CA LEU A 159 -11.74 -5.54 13.54
C LEU A 159 -11.72 -6.13 12.12
N ALA A 160 -10.79 -5.66 11.30
CA ALA A 160 -10.48 -6.27 10.01
C ALA A 160 -9.00 -6.08 9.66
N VAL A 161 -8.42 -6.98 8.88
CA VAL A 161 -7.04 -6.81 8.40
C VAL A 161 -7.01 -6.79 6.88
N GLN A 162 -6.32 -5.79 6.35
CA GLN A 162 -6.13 -5.58 4.92
C GLN A 162 -4.69 -5.88 4.52
N ALA A 163 -4.49 -6.72 3.52
CA ALA A 163 -3.19 -6.87 2.85
C ALA A 163 -3.10 -5.88 1.68
N LYS A 164 -2.01 -5.13 1.63
CA LYS A 164 -1.71 -4.19 0.55
C LYS A 164 -0.33 -4.48 -0.05
N ARG A 165 -0.19 -4.18 -1.34
CA ARG A 165 1.09 -4.16 -2.03
C ARG A 165 1.21 -2.84 -2.77
N SER A 166 2.24 -2.05 -2.43
CA SER A 166 2.44 -0.71 -3.00
C SER A 166 1.16 0.16 -2.92
N GLY A 167 0.46 0.11 -1.79
CA GLY A 167 -0.79 0.84 -1.55
C GLY A 167 -2.07 0.19 -2.13
N LYS A 168 -1.95 -0.76 -3.06
CA LYS A 168 -3.11 -1.48 -3.63
C LYS A 168 -3.57 -2.59 -2.68
N LEU A 169 -4.88 -2.64 -2.39
CA LEU A 169 -5.50 -3.73 -1.65
C LEU A 169 -5.45 -5.03 -2.47
N ILE A 170 -4.92 -6.11 -1.87
CA ILE A 170 -4.78 -7.42 -2.52
C ILE A 170 -5.57 -8.54 -1.81
N ALA A 171 -5.83 -8.40 -0.51
CA ALA A 171 -6.68 -9.31 0.26
C ALA A 171 -7.23 -8.57 1.50
N SER A 172 -8.32 -9.06 2.07
CA SER A 172 -8.87 -8.59 3.33
C SER A 172 -9.52 -9.75 4.07
N THR A 173 -9.47 -9.73 5.40
CA THR A 173 -10.33 -10.59 6.21
C THR A 173 -11.78 -10.10 6.11
N SER A 174 -12.73 -10.98 6.43
CA SER A 174 -14.07 -10.54 6.83
C SER A 174 -13.96 -9.69 8.11
N PRO A 175 -14.73 -8.59 8.23
CA PRO A 175 -14.77 -7.82 9.46
C PRO A 175 -15.46 -8.64 10.55
N ILE A 176 -14.96 -8.54 11.78
CA ILE A 176 -15.60 -9.11 12.96
C ILE A 176 -15.87 -8.07 14.02
N THR A 177 -16.84 -8.35 14.88
CA THR A 177 -17.20 -7.52 16.02
C THR A 177 -16.69 -8.18 17.30
N VAL A 178 -16.20 -7.40 18.26
CA VAL A 178 -15.84 -7.87 19.61
C VAL A 178 -16.35 -6.91 20.67
N HIS A 179 -16.56 -7.43 21.88
CA HIS A 179 -17.05 -6.65 23.02
C HIS A 179 -16.02 -6.61 24.14
N LEU A 180 -15.39 -5.45 24.34
CA LEU A 180 -14.38 -5.24 25.38
C LEU A 180 -14.99 -4.71 26.67
N HIS A 181 -14.84 -5.47 27.74
CA HIS A 181 -15.24 -5.11 29.10
C HIS A 181 -14.01 -4.76 29.94
N ARG A 182 -14.10 -3.60 30.61
CA ARG A 182 -13.14 -3.13 31.62
C ARG A 182 -13.85 -3.05 32.97
N ALA A 183 -13.20 -3.50 34.05
CA ALA A 183 -13.70 -3.30 35.40
C ALA A 183 -13.53 -1.82 35.80
N SER A 184 -14.54 -1.26 36.47
CA SER A 184 -14.43 0.02 37.15
C SER A 184 -14.29 -0.23 38.65
N ILE A 185 -13.31 0.42 39.27
CA ILE A 185 -13.25 0.53 40.73
C ILE A 185 -14.11 1.72 41.14
N LYS A 186 -15.10 1.45 41.99
CA LYS A 186 -15.87 2.52 42.65
C LYS A 186 -14.97 3.12 43.74
N PRO A 187 -14.70 4.44 43.74
CA PRO A 187 -13.91 5.03 44.82
C PRO A 187 -14.64 4.80 46.13
N THR A 188 -14.04 4.05 47.05
CA THR A 188 -14.58 3.95 48.41
C THR A 188 -14.11 5.19 49.15
N ILE A 189 -15.01 6.12 49.43
CA ILE A 189 -14.73 7.25 50.32
C ILE A 189 -14.52 6.68 51.72
N LYS A 190 -13.25 6.53 52.12
CA LYS A 190 -12.88 6.06 53.46
C LYS A 190 -12.71 7.30 54.34
N GLY A 191 -13.80 7.76 54.97
CA GLY A 191 -13.74 8.91 55.88
C GLY A 191 -15.05 9.64 56.07
N ALA A 192 -16.02 9.00 56.73
CA ALA A 192 -17.07 9.70 57.44
C ALA A 192 -17.14 9.09 58.84
N LYS A 193 -16.42 9.70 59.77
CA LYS A 193 -16.60 9.56 61.21
C LYS A 193 -16.51 10.97 61.80
#